data_AF-A0A9E2I988-F1
#
_entry.id   AF-A0A9E2I988-F1
#
_cell.length_a   1.000
_cell.length_b   1.000
_cell.length_c   1.000
_cell.angle_alpha   90.00
_cell.angle_beta   90.00
_cell.angle_gamma   90.00
#
_symmetry.space_group_name_H-M   'P 1'
#
loop_
_entity.id
_entity.type
_entity.pdbx_description
1 polymer ?
#
loop_
_entity_poly.entity_id
_entity_poly.type
_entity_poly.pdbx_seq_one_letter_code
_entity_poly.pdbx_strand_id
1 'polypeptide(L)'
;MIKINKRQEYILAYIKEHNEGSISDLLSFLQNTEENISKITVNRDINVLLDLKYLEKKGKGRALVYILSATYKVLYPVNVEEYFQTEFDQRKINQQFDFSVFDMETNIFNEDEIIELEALNTTYRKHKQQLSSTLLQKEYERLMIELSWKSSQLEGNTYSLLDTEVLLKEAKEAPNHSHSESVMLLNHKFALEYIQKNADIFKDISVAKVEDVHSLLTKDLGISRNLRKTMVRIVGTEYLPLDNEFQIREALEKTCVLVNKAKNPFDKVVLLMVCIAYIQAFEDGNKRTSRLMGNALLFAYDICPLSFRGVENAEYKKAVVLFYEQQNISYFKELFKKQFEFAVHHYFRV
;
A
#
# COMPACT_ATOMS: atom_id res chain seq x y z
N MET A 1 -9.01 10.20 -5.83
CA MET A 1 -9.71 9.23 -6.72
C MET A 1 -10.39 9.96 -7.87
N ILE A 2 -10.01 9.68 -9.12
CA ILE A 2 -10.71 10.22 -10.29
C ILE A 2 -12.13 9.63 -10.29
N LYS A 3 -13.12 10.49 -10.11
CA LYS A 3 -14.51 10.08 -10.00
C LYS A 3 -15.03 9.80 -11.41
N ILE A 4 -15.14 8.51 -11.75
CA ILE A 4 -15.85 8.10 -12.96
C ILE A 4 -17.35 8.37 -12.79
N ASN A 5 -18.05 8.61 -13.89
CA ASN A 5 -19.49 8.83 -13.85
C ASN A 5 -20.25 7.49 -13.87
N LYS A 6 -21.55 7.52 -13.53
CA LYS A 6 -22.39 6.32 -13.47
C LYS A 6 -22.45 5.51 -14.77
N ARG A 7 -22.38 6.16 -15.94
CA ARG A 7 -22.34 5.46 -17.23
C ARG A 7 -21.02 4.72 -17.43
N GLN A 8 -19.91 5.32 -17.02
CA GLN A 8 -18.60 4.68 -17.05
C GLN A 8 -18.55 3.47 -16.13
N GLU A 9 -19.17 3.55 -14.94
CA GLU A 9 -19.36 2.39 -14.05
C GLU A 9 -20.16 1.27 -14.72
N TYR A 10 -21.26 1.61 -15.41
CA TYR A 10 -22.06 0.64 -16.16
C TYR A 10 -21.29 -0.01 -17.31
N ILE A 11 -20.48 0.75 -18.06
CA ILE A 11 -19.62 0.19 -19.12
C ILE A 11 -18.65 -0.84 -18.53
N LEU A 12 -18.00 -0.50 -17.42
CA LEU A 12 -17.04 -1.39 -16.77
C LEU A 12 -17.73 -2.64 -16.20
N ALA A 13 -18.91 -2.49 -15.59
CA ALA A 13 -19.71 -3.61 -15.10
C ALA A 13 -20.13 -4.56 -16.22
N TYR A 14 -20.58 -4.03 -17.36
CA TYR A 14 -20.93 -4.83 -18.53
C TYR A 14 -19.74 -5.68 -19.01
N ILE A 15 -18.57 -5.04 -19.21
CA ILE A 15 -17.37 -5.73 -19.70
C ILE A 15 -16.86 -6.73 -18.64
N LYS A 16 -17.00 -6.43 -17.35
CA LYS A 16 -16.66 -7.38 -16.27
C LYS A 16 -17.49 -8.66 -16.34
N GLU A 17 -18.77 -8.55 -16.67
CA GLU A 17 -19.69 -9.69 -16.80
C GLU A 17 -19.51 -10.47 -18.12
N HIS A 18 -19.26 -9.76 -19.22
CA HIS A 18 -19.22 -10.33 -20.57
C HIS A 18 -17.80 -10.60 -21.10
N ASN A 19 -16.76 -10.27 -20.32
CA ASN A 19 -15.32 -10.29 -20.65
C ASN A 19 -14.87 -9.28 -21.71
N GLU A 20 -15.69 -8.97 -22.71
CA GLU A 20 -15.43 -7.97 -23.74
C GLU A 20 -16.72 -7.28 -24.19
N GLY A 21 -16.61 -6.10 -24.80
CA GLY A 21 -17.76 -5.40 -25.37
C GLY A 21 -17.37 -4.52 -26.55
N SER A 22 -18.12 -4.61 -27.65
CA SER A 22 -18.01 -3.65 -28.75
C SER A 22 -18.76 -2.36 -28.41
N ILE A 23 -18.51 -1.29 -29.18
CA ILE A 23 -19.28 -0.06 -29.01
C ILE A 23 -20.78 -0.25 -29.27
N SER A 24 -21.15 -1.21 -30.12
CA SER A 24 -22.55 -1.50 -30.41
C SER A 24 -23.21 -2.16 -29.21
N ASP A 25 -22.54 -3.13 -28.59
CA ASP A 25 -23.04 -3.85 -27.43
C ASP A 25 -23.24 -2.90 -26.25
N LEU A 26 -22.24 -2.05 -25.99
CA LEU A 26 -22.28 -1.05 -24.92
C LEU A 26 -23.37 -0.01 -25.15
N LEU A 27 -23.58 0.43 -26.40
CA LEU A 27 -24.65 1.37 -26.73
C LEU A 27 -26.03 0.75 -26.49
N SER A 28 -26.25 -0.48 -26.97
CA SER A 28 -27.51 -1.20 -26.77
C SER A 28 -27.78 -1.47 -25.29
N PHE A 29 -26.77 -1.87 -24.52
CA PHE A 29 -26.89 -2.05 -23.07
C PHE A 29 -27.27 -0.76 -22.36
N LEU A 30 -26.55 0.34 -22.65
CA LEU A 30 -26.80 1.63 -22.00
C LEU A 30 -28.16 2.22 -22.35
N GLN A 31 -28.63 2.05 -23.60
CA GLN A 31 -29.97 2.48 -24.02
C GLN A 31 -31.10 1.78 -23.26
N ASN A 32 -30.86 0.56 -22.75
CA ASN A 32 -31.83 -0.14 -21.91
C ASN A 32 -31.85 0.39 -20.46
N THR A 33 -30.82 1.14 -20.04
CA THR A 33 -30.70 1.68 -18.68
C THR A 33 -30.97 3.18 -18.58
N GLU A 34 -30.72 3.96 -19.64
CA GLU A 34 -30.95 5.40 -19.71
C GLU A 34 -31.55 5.74 -21.09
N GLU A 35 -32.69 6.44 -21.11
CA GLU A 35 -33.32 6.89 -22.36
C GLU A 35 -32.44 7.96 -23.06
N ASN A 36 -32.24 7.81 -24.38
CA ASN A 36 -31.55 8.75 -25.29
C ASN A 36 -30.02 8.90 -25.15
N ILE A 37 -29.27 7.80 -25.04
CA ILE A 37 -27.80 7.82 -25.18
C ILE A 37 -27.36 7.73 -26.65
N SER A 38 -26.46 8.63 -27.05
CA SER A 38 -25.83 8.64 -28.38
C SER A 38 -24.51 7.87 -28.41
N LYS A 39 -24.14 7.34 -29.59
CA LYS A 39 -22.84 6.71 -29.84
C LYS A 39 -21.65 7.64 -29.54
N ILE A 40 -21.81 8.96 -29.74
CA ILE A 40 -20.76 9.96 -29.45
C ILE A 40 -20.50 10.02 -27.95
N THR A 41 -21.56 10.00 -27.14
CA THR A 41 -21.47 10.00 -25.67
C THR A 41 -20.73 8.76 -25.17
N VAL A 42 -21.10 7.57 -25.68
CA VAL A 42 -20.44 6.31 -25.30
C VAL A 42 -18.96 6.31 -25.71
N ASN A 43 -18.62 6.80 -26.91
CA ASN A 43 -17.23 6.96 -27.34
C ASN A 43 -16.43 7.86 -26.39
N ARG A 44 -17.01 8.98 -25.95
CA ARG A 44 -16.36 9.89 -25.02
C ARG A 44 -16.08 9.20 -23.68
N ASP A 45 -17.06 8.47 -23.14
CA ASP A 45 -16.90 7.74 -21.88
C ASP A 45 -15.86 6.61 -22.01
N ILE A 46 -15.84 5.88 -23.13
CA ILE A 46 -14.81 4.87 -23.43
C ILE A 46 -13.41 5.50 -23.52
N ASN A 47 -13.27 6.65 -24.18
CA ASN A 47 -11.97 7.33 -24.28
C ASN A 47 -11.45 7.73 -22.91
N VAL A 48 -12.30 8.28 -22.03
CA VAL A 48 -11.92 8.54 -20.64
C VAL A 48 -11.45 7.26 -19.94
N LEU A 49 -12.16 6.15 -20.10
CA LEU A 49 -11.77 4.87 -19.51
C LEU A 49 -10.47 4.29 -20.10
N LEU A 50 -10.17 4.55 -21.37
CA LEU A 50 -8.91 4.18 -22.01
C LEU A 50 -7.74 5.05 -21.50
N ASP A 51 -7.98 6.35 -21.31
CA ASP A 51 -6.99 7.30 -20.78
C ASP A 51 -6.65 6.95 -19.32
N LEU A 52 -7.66 6.59 -18.52
CA LEU A 52 -7.50 6.04 -17.18
C LEU A 52 -6.86 4.65 -17.14
N LYS A 53 -6.59 4.04 -18.31
CA LYS A 53 -6.13 2.66 -18.43
C LYS A 53 -7.04 1.67 -17.73
N TYR A 54 -8.35 1.91 -17.68
CA TYR A 54 -9.32 0.93 -17.17
C TYR A 54 -9.80 -0.03 -18.25
N LEU A 55 -9.77 0.44 -19.51
CA LEU A 55 -10.02 -0.38 -20.68
C LEU A 55 -8.78 -0.50 -21.55
N GLU A 56 -8.75 -1.57 -22.33
CA GLU A 56 -7.80 -1.79 -23.42
C GLU A 56 -8.55 -2.18 -24.70
N LYS A 57 -7.96 -1.86 -25.85
CA LYS A 57 -8.50 -2.21 -27.17
C LYS A 57 -7.98 -3.59 -27.57
N LYS A 58 -8.89 -4.48 -27.97
CA LYS A 58 -8.58 -5.79 -28.54
C LYS A 58 -9.17 -5.89 -29.94
N GLY A 59 -8.38 -6.37 -30.90
CA GLY A 59 -8.77 -6.42 -32.31
C GLY A 59 -8.68 -5.07 -33.04
N LYS A 60 -9.14 -5.03 -34.30
CA LYS A 60 -9.08 -3.85 -35.19
C LYS A 60 -10.32 -3.78 -36.09
N GLY A 61 -10.67 -2.58 -36.54
CA GLY A 61 -11.77 -2.37 -37.49
C GLY A 61 -13.11 -2.86 -36.94
N ARG A 62 -13.81 -3.73 -37.68
CA ARG A 62 -15.10 -4.32 -37.25
C ARG A 62 -14.98 -5.30 -36.08
N ALA A 63 -13.77 -5.83 -35.82
CA ALA A 63 -13.48 -6.74 -34.71
C ALA A 63 -12.94 -6.00 -33.47
N LEU A 64 -13.01 -4.66 -33.43
CA LEU A 64 -12.57 -3.88 -32.28
C LEU A 64 -13.56 -4.05 -31.13
N VAL A 65 -13.06 -4.60 -30.02
CA VAL A 65 -13.76 -4.71 -28.74
C VAL A 65 -12.91 -4.09 -27.63
N TYR A 66 -13.56 -3.79 -26.52
CA TYR A 66 -12.93 -3.27 -25.31
C TYR A 66 -12.93 -4.34 -24.24
N ILE A 67 -11.81 -4.48 -23.56
CA ILE A 67 -11.62 -5.41 -22.43
C ILE A 67 -11.15 -4.63 -21.20
N LEU A 68 -11.36 -5.17 -20.01
CA LEU A 68 -10.77 -4.63 -18.79
C LEU A 68 -9.25 -4.79 -18.84
N SER A 69 -8.54 -3.72 -18.52
CA SER A 69 -7.08 -3.73 -18.44
C SER A 69 -6.55 -4.50 -17.23
N ALA A 70 -5.26 -4.79 -17.21
CA ALA A 70 -4.59 -5.29 -16.00
C ALA A 70 -4.66 -4.28 -14.85
N THR A 71 -4.53 -2.98 -15.14
CA THR A 71 -4.63 -1.88 -14.16
C THR A 71 -6.00 -1.84 -13.50
N TYR A 72 -7.10 -2.04 -14.25
CA TYR A 72 -8.45 -2.02 -13.69
C TYR A 72 -8.66 -3.12 -12.65
N LYS A 73 -8.09 -4.30 -12.84
CA LYS A 73 -8.25 -5.43 -11.91
C LYS A 73 -7.81 -5.09 -10.48
N VAL A 74 -6.82 -4.21 -10.34
CA VAL A 74 -6.26 -3.81 -9.04
C VAL A 74 -6.65 -2.39 -8.61
N LEU A 75 -7.14 -1.54 -9.52
CA LEU A 75 -7.47 -0.13 -9.23
C LEU A 75 -8.92 0.25 -9.56
N TYR A 76 -9.81 -0.73 -9.76
CA TYR A 76 -11.22 -0.43 -9.98
C TYR A 76 -11.78 0.42 -8.82
N PRO A 77 -12.65 1.41 -9.10
CA PRO A 77 -13.23 2.22 -8.04
C PRO A 77 -14.05 1.37 -7.07
N VAL A 78 -13.81 1.55 -5.77
CA VAL A 78 -14.57 0.91 -4.69
C VAL A 78 -15.10 2.01 -3.77
N ASN A 79 -16.40 1.96 -3.49
CA ASN A 79 -16.98 2.72 -2.39
C ASN A 79 -16.60 2.03 -1.07
N VAL A 80 -15.55 2.53 -0.43
CA VAL A 80 -14.95 1.89 0.74
C VAL A 80 -15.90 1.93 1.93
N GLU A 81 -16.62 3.04 2.11
CA GLU A 81 -17.62 3.19 3.16
C GLU A 81 -18.74 2.15 3.00
N GLU A 82 -19.27 1.97 1.79
CA GLU A 82 -20.30 0.95 1.52
C GLU A 82 -19.76 -0.47 1.66
N TYR A 83 -18.54 -0.74 1.18
CA TYR A 83 -17.90 -2.05 1.29
C TYR A 83 -17.78 -2.50 2.76
N PHE A 84 -17.37 -1.60 3.66
CA PHE A 84 -17.19 -1.89 5.08
C PHE A 84 -18.44 -1.69 5.95
N GLN A 85 -19.59 -1.31 5.37
CA GLN A 85 -20.89 -1.39 6.05
C GLN A 85 -21.39 -2.83 6.18
N THR A 86 -20.93 -3.72 5.30
CA THR A 86 -21.23 -5.14 5.37
C THR A 86 -20.29 -5.81 6.38
N GLU A 87 -20.87 -6.59 7.30
CA GLU A 87 -20.12 -7.38 8.29
C GLU A 87 -19.14 -8.33 7.60
N PHE A 88 -17.99 -8.57 8.24
CA PHE A 88 -16.84 -9.21 7.59
C PHE A 88 -17.10 -10.63 7.09
N ASP A 89 -18.01 -11.36 7.74
CA ASP A 89 -18.42 -12.72 7.40
C ASP A 89 -19.45 -12.77 6.25
N GLN A 90 -20.03 -11.62 5.89
CA GLN A 90 -21.02 -11.47 4.81
C GLN A 90 -20.44 -10.79 3.56
N ARG A 91 -19.21 -10.26 3.62
CA ARG A 91 -18.56 -9.64 2.46
C ARG A 91 -18.26 -10.69 1.39
N LYS A 92 -18.45 -10.33 0.12
CA LYS A 92 -18.05 -11.15 -1.03
C LYS A 92 -16.57 -10.96 -1.27
N ILE A 93 -15.74 -11.94 -0.91
CA ILE A 93 -14.27 -11.81 -0.92
C ILE A 93 -13.58 -12.92 -1.72
N ASN A 94 -12.35 -12.65 -2.13
CA ASN A 94 -11.36 -13.67 -2.48
C ASN A 94 -10.81 -14.26 -1.17
N GLN A 95 -11.37 -15.40 -0.75
CA GLN A 95 -11.08 -15.95 0.57
C GLN A 95 -9.66 -16.54 0.68
N GLN A 96 -9.09 -17.05 -0.40
CA GLN A 96 -7.76 -17.68 -0.40
C GLN A 96 -6.69 -16.73 -0.94
N PHE A 97 -5.44 -16.94 -0.55
CA PHE A 97 -4.30 -16.29 -1.19
C PHE A 97 -4.29 -16.58 -2.69
N ASP A 98 -4.19 -15.53 -3.51
CA ASP A 98 -4.14 -15.65 -4.95
C ASP A 98 -2.81 -15.09 -5.51
N PHE A 99 -2.04 -15.99 -6.12
CA PHE A 99 -0.75 -15.71 -6.74
C PHE A 99 -0.83 -14.81 -7.97
N SER A 100 -2.02 -14.62 -8.56
CA SER A 100 -2.21 -13.69 -9.68
C SER A 100 -1.93 -12.23 -9.29
N VAL A 101 -1.88 -11.93 -7.98
CA VAL A 101 -1.42 -10.64 -7.47
C VAL A 101 -0.02 -10.27 -7.96
N PHE A 102 0.81 -11.25 -8.33
CA PHE A 102 2.15 -11.01 -8.87
C PHE A 102 2.18 -10.74 -10.38
N ASP A 103 1.07 -10.98 -11.08
CA ASP A 103 0.89 -10.67 -12.50
C ASP A 103 0.35 -9.25 -12.72
N MET A 104 0.13 -8.51 -11.64
CA MET A 104 -0.38 -7.14 -11.70
C MET A 104 0.58 -6.19 -12.43
N GLU A 105 0.00 -5.16 -13.04
CA GLU A 105 0.79 -4.10 -13.66
C GLU A 105 1.60 -3.35 -12.61
N THR A 106 2.85 -3.03 -12.96
CA THR A 106 3.78 -2.33 -12.06
C THR A 106 3.55 -0.83 -12.01
N ASN A 107 2.89 -0.25 -13.02
CA ASN A 107 2.56 1.18 -13.06
C ASN A 107 1.21 1.42 -12.35
N ILE A 108 1.25 1.55 -11.01
CA ILE A 108 0.08 1.78 -10.15
C ILE A 108 -0.32 3.26 -10.18
N PHE A 109 0.67 4.15 -10.23
CA PHE A 109 0.47 5.58 -10.40
C PHE A 109 0.44 5.95 -11.87
N ASN A 110 -0.54 6.77 -12.25
CA ASN A 110 -0.57 7.36 -13.60
C ASN A 110 0.43 8.54 -13.71
N GLU A 111 0.61 9.06 -14.92
CA GLU A 111 1.58 10.13 -15.19
C GLU A 111 1.33 11.40 -14.36
N ASP A 112 0.08 11.84 -14.24
CA ASP A 112 -0.29 13.01 -13.45
C ASP A 112 0.01 12.81 -11.96
N GLU A 113 -0.32 11.63 -11.41
CA GLU A 113 -0.02 11.28 -10.03
C GLU A 113 1.48 11.24 -9.76
N ILE A 114 2.28 10.74 -10.71
CA ILE A 114 3.74 10.72 -10.60
C ILE A 114 4.29 12.16 -10.60
N ILE A 115 3.78 13.03 -11.47
CA ILE A 115 4.17 14.45 -11.52
C ILE A 115 3.87 15.14 -10.19
N GLU A 116 2.69 14.92 -9.61
CA GLU A 116 2.32 15.45 -8.29
C GLU A 116 3.27 14.97 -7.18
N LEU A 117 3.52 13.67 -7.12
CA LEU A 117 4.40 13.06 -6.11
C LEU A 117 5.84 13.55 -6.24
N GLU A 118 6.36 13.69 -7.47
CA GLU A 118 7.74 14.18 -7.67
C GLU A 118 7.86 15.68 -7.36
N ALA A 119 6.81 16.48 -7.60
CA ALA A 119 6.77 17.89 -7.20
C ALA A 119 6.80 18.06 -5.66
N LEU A 120 6.03 17.24 -4.95
CA LEU A 120 6.10 17.16 -3.48
C LEU A 120 7.49 16.72 -3.02
N ASN A 121 8.07 15.70 -3.64
CA ASN A 121 9.40 15.22 -3.25
C ASN A 121 10.52 16.24 -3.54
N THR A 122 10.39 17.02 -4.61
CA THR A 122 11.28 18.15 -4.92
C THR A 122 11.23 19.20 -3.81
N THR A 123 10.04 19.47 -3.27
CA THR A 123 9.87 20.38 -2.12
C THR A 123 10.58 19.85 -0.88
N TYR A 124 10.42 18.55 -0.57
CA TYR A 124 11.17 17.88 0.50
C TYR A 124 12.69 18.02 0.31
N ARG A 125 13.23 17.68 -0.86
CA ARG A 125 14.67 17.78 -1.16
C ARG A 125 15.18 19.21 -0.99
N LYS A 126 14.41 20.22 -1.42
CA LYS A 126 14.73 21.63 -1.24
C LYS A 126 14.82 22.01 0.24
N HIS A 127 13.82 21.65 1.05
CA HIS A 127 13.87 21.99 2.47
C HIS A 127 15.01 21.25 3.18
N LYS A 128 15.22 19.96 2.87
CA LYS A 128 16.32 19.15 3.38
C LYS A 128 17.69 19.80 3.13
N GLN A 129 17.92 20.36 1.94
CA GLN A 129 19.17 21.03 1.58
C GLN A 129 19.40 22.36 2.32
N GLN A 130 18.34 23.01 2.80
CA GLN A 130 18.41 24.27 3.52
C GLN A 130 18.68 24.09 5.03
N LEU A 131 18.47 22.86 5.55
CA LEU A 131 18.74 22.55 6.95
C LEU A 131 20.24 22.34 7.20
N SER A 132 20.73 22.85 8.34
CA SER A 132 22.04 22.45 8.84
C SER A 132 22.04 20.97 9.23
N SER A 133 23.21 20.34 9.26
CA SER A 133 23.34 18.93 9.67
C SER A 133 22.69 18.64 11.03
N THR A 134 22.85 19.55 11.99
CA THR A 134 22.23 19.43 13.33
C THR A 134 20.71 19.50 13.28
N LEU A 135 20.14 20.41 12.49
CA LEU A 135 18.67 20.53 12.36
C LEU A 135 18.09 19.33 11.60
N LEU A 136 18.78 18.88 10.55
CA LEU A 136 18.39 17.70 9.79
C LEU A 136 18.34 16.45 10.68
N GLN A 137 19.35 16.27 11.55
CA GLN A 137 19.37 15.16 12.51
C GLN A 137 18.20 15.22 13.50
N LYS A 138 17.85 16.42 13.99
CA LYS A 138 16.70 16.62 14.89
C LYS A 138 15.37 16.29 14.19
N GLU A 139 15.21 16.69 12.93
CA GLU A 139 14.00 16.37 12.16
C GLU A 139 13.89 14.86 11.89
N TYR A 140 14.99 14.18 11.61
CA TYR A 140 14.99 12.72 11.51
C TYR A 140 14.66 12.05 12.85
N GLU A 141 15.22 12.50 13.96
CA GLU A 141 14.90 11.96 15.30
C GLU A 141 13.41 12.12 15.61
N ARG A 142 12.85 13.30 15.37
CA ARG A 142 11.40 13.56 15.54
C ARG A 142 10.56 12.63 14.67
N LEU A 143 10.87 12.50 13.39
CA LEU A 143 10.18 11.57 12.48
C LEU A 143 10.28 10.12 12.99
N MET A 144 11.46 9.67 13.45
CA MET A 144 11.65 8.31 13.94
C MET A 144 10.82 8.00 15.18
N ILE A 145 10.71 8.95 16.12
CA ILE A 145 9.87 8.80 17.31
C ILE A 145 8.40 8.67 16.90
N GLU A 146 7.92 9.58 16.05
CA GLU A 146 6.54 9.60 15.61
C GLU A 146 6.16 8.36 14.80
N LEU A 147 7.06 7.90 13.92
CA LEU A 147 6.86 6.69 13.12
C LEU A 147 6.89 5.42 13.99
N SER A 148 7.82 5.32 14.94
CA SER A 148 7.90 4.18 15.86
C SER A 148 6.66 4.07 16.73
N TRP A 149 6.20 5.20 17.27
CA TRP A 149 4.94 5.29 18.00
C TRP A 149 3.75 4.87 17.13
N LYS A 150 3.57 5.52 15.97
CA LYS A 150 2.36 5.34 15.17
C LYS A 150 2.28 3.95 14.54
N SER A 151 3.40 3.45 14.02
CA SER A 151 3.48 2.10 13.49
C SER A 151 3.17 1.05 14.55
N SER A 152 3.55 1.29 15.81
CA SER A 152 3.24 0.38 16.91
C SER A 152 1.80 0.51 17.40
N GLN A 153 1.27 1.73 17.46
CA GLN A 153 -0.13 2.00 17.80
C GLN A 153 -1.11 1.33 16.81
N LEU A 154 -0.75 1.25 15.52
CA LEU A 154 -1.54 0.55 14.51
C LEU A 154 -1.70 -0.96 14.80
N GLU A 155 -0.76 -1.54 15.55
CA GLU A 155 -0.80 -2.94 16.01
C GLU A 155 -1.34 -3.08 17.44
N GLY A 156 -1.85 -2.00 18.05
CA GLY A 156 -2.48 -2.03 19.38
C GLY A 156 -1.57 -1.65 20.55
N ASN A 157 -0.35 -1.18 20.30
CA ASN A 157 0.50 -0.64 21.36
C ASN A 157 -0.16 0.60 22.00
N THR A 158 -0.16 0.65 23.33
CA THR A 158 -0.92 1.62 24.12
C THR A 158 -0.12 2.85 24.56
N TYR A 159 1.18 2.90 24.28
CA TYR A 159 2.01 4.07 24.60
C TYR A 159 1.47 5.35 23.97
N SER A 160 1.48 6.45 24.75
CA SER A 160 1.29 7.78 24.19
C SER A 160 2.52 8.23 23.40
N LEU A 161 2.36 9.26 22.56
CA LEU A 161 3.52 9.83 21.85
C LEU A 161 4.55 10.41 22.83
N LEU A 162 4.09 11.02 23.93
CA LEU A 162 4.96 11.59 24.96
C LEU A 162 5.74 10.49 25.70
N ASP A 163 5.06 9.42 26.10
CA ASP A 163 5.72 8.28 26.76
C ASP A 163 6.71 7.59 25.82
N THR A 164 6.38 7.53 24.52
CA THR A 164 7.30 7.01 23.50
C THR A 164 8.55 7.88 23.38
N GLU A 165 8.39 9.20 23.36
CA GLU A 165 9.54 10.13 23.31
C GLU A 165 10.46 9.93 24.53
N VAL A 166 9.88 9.86 25.74
CA VAL A 166 10.64 9.60 26.98
C VAL A 166 11.37 8.26 26.93
N LEU A 167 10.69 7.19 26.49
CA LEU A 167 11.30 5.87 26.33
C LEU A 167 12.47 5.92 25.34
N LEU A 168 12.27 6.51 24.16
CA LEU A 168 13.26 6.47 23.08
C LEU A 168 14.45 7.40 23.31
N LYS A 169 14.30 8.49 24.08
CA LYS A 169 15.37 9.44 24.39
C LYS A 169 16.08 9.15 25.70
N GLU A 170 15.34 8.76 26.73
CA GLU A 170 15.84 8.62 28.10
C GLU A 170 15.93 7.15 28.56
N ALA A 171 15.53 6.19 27.72
CA ALA A 171 15.47 4.77 28.07
C ALA A 171 14.62 4.47 29.32
N LYS A 172 13.60 5.30 29.55
CA LYS A 172 12.71 5.21 30.71
C LYS A 172 11.34 4.69 30.30
N GLU A 173 10.99 3.50 30.78
CA GLU A 173 9.67 2.91 30.54
C GLU A 173 8.57 3.70 31.27
N ALA A 174 7.41 3.83 30.62
CA ALA A 174 6.24 4.44 31.21
C ALA A 174 5.52 3.46 32.14
N PRO A 175 4.92 3.93 33.25
CA PRO A 175 4.18 3.06 34.16
C PRO A 175 2.94 2.49 33.46
N ASN A 176 2.49 1.30 33.90
CA ASN A 176 1.28 0.62 33.42
C ASN A 176 1.32 0.09 31.97
N HIS A 177 2.48 0.05 31.33
CA HIS A 177 2.66 -0.63 30.04
C HIS A 177 3.43 -1.93 30.21
N SER A 178 3.21 -2.87 29.28
CA SER A 178 3.96 -4.12 29.27
C SER A 178 5.39 -3.89 28.78
N HIS A 179 6.35 -4.67 29.28
CA HIS A 179 7.73 -4.63 28.79
C HIS A 179 7.80 -4.92 27.28
N SER A 180 6.96 -5.82 26.76
CA SER A 180 6.84 -6.11 25.33
C SER A 180 6.46 -4.87 24.50
N GLU A 181 5.60 -3.99 25.00
CA GLU A 181 5.25 -2.75 24.30
C GLU A 181 6.44 -1.78 24.24
N SER A 182 7.22 -1.69 25.33
CA SER A 182 8.47 -0.91 25.36
C SER A 182 9.49 -1.45 24.34
N VAL A 183 9.73 -2.76 24.35
CA VAL A 183 10.65 -3.44 23.42
C VAL A 183 10.22 -3.25 21.97
N MET A 184 8.93 -3.32 21.68
CA MET A 184 8.39 -3.08 20.34
C MET A 184 8.74 -1.68 19.80
N LEU A 185 8.65 -0.64 20.63
CA LEU A 185 9.03 0.74 20.25
C LEU A 185 10.55 0.88 20.06
N LEU A 186 11.34 0.31 20.96
CA LEU A 186 12.80 0.32 20.88
C LEU A 186 13.29 -0.39 19.62
N ASN A 187 12.77 -1.59 19.34
CA ASN A 187 13.06 -2.35 18.12
C ASN A 187 12.73 -1.55 16.86
N HIS A 188 11.57 -0.88 16.84
CA HIS A 188 11.18 -0.06 15.70
C HIS A 188 12.15 1.09 15.47
N LYS A 189 12.59 1.78 16.52
CA LYS A 189 13.63 2.82 16.43
C LYS A 189 14.95 2.24 15.91
N PHE A 190 15.44 1.14 16.48
CA PHE A 190 16.69 0.51 16.05
C PHE A 190 16.64 0.07 14.58
N ALA A 191 15.53 -0.52 14.16
CA ALA A 191 15.34 -0.94 12.79
C ALA A 191 15.27 0.25 11.82
N LEU A 192 14.65 1.38 12.22
CA LEU A 192 14.66 2.63 11.46
C LEU A 192 16.06 3.21 11.29
N GLU A 193 16.86 3.25 12.36
CA GLU A 193 18.25 3.71 12.28
C GLU A 193 19.09 2.80 11.38
N TYR A 194 18.87 1.49 11.43
CA TYR A 194 19.53 0.53 10.54
C TYR A 194 19.22 0.81 9.07
N ILE A 195 17.94 0.96 8.71
CA ILE A 195 17.58 1.22 7.30
C ILE A 195 18.04 2.59 6.83
N GLN A 196 18.05 3.61 7.70
CA GLN A 196 18.51 4.95 7.33
C GLN A 196 20.02 4.94 7.05
N LYS A 197 20.82 4.28 7.91
CA LYS A 197 22.28 4.19 7.75
C LYS A 197 22.70 3.33 6.56
N ASN A 198 21.85 2.39 6.14
CA ASN A 198 22.13 1.44 5.06
C ASN A 198 21.19 1.61 3.86
N ALA A 199 20.64 2.81 3.65
CA ALA A 199 19.55 3.05 2.69
C ALA A 199 19.84 2.52 1.28
N ASP A 200 21.05 2.70 0.78
CA ASP A 200 21.43 2.29 -0.58
C ASP A 200 21.23 0.80 -0.87
N ILE A 201 21.37 -0.08 0.13
CA ILE A 201 21.19 -1.52 -0.09
C ILE A 201 19.73 -1.84 -0.43
N PHE A 202 18.76 -1.01 -0.06
CA PHE A 202 17.34 -1.28 -0.28
C PHE A 202 16.83 -0.88 -1.67
N LYS A 203 17.67 -0.35 -2.56
CA LYS A 203 17.29 -0.13 -3.98
C LYS A 203 16.90 -1.44 -4.67
N ASP A 204 17.55 -2.54 -4.30
CA ASP A 204 17.20 -3.89 -4.70
C ASP A 204 16.61 -4.67 -3.53
N ILE A 205 15.35 -5.08 -3.63
CA ILE A 205 14.69 -5.84 -2.56
C ILE A 205 14.98 -7.33 -2.72
N SER A 206 15.16 -8.01 -1.59
CA SER A 206 15.38 -9.46 -1.53
C SER A 206 14.70 -10.03 -0.29
N VAL A 207 14.39 -11.33 -0.30
CA VAL A 207 13.79 -12.03 0.83
C VAL A 207 14.62 -11.86 2.11
N ALA A 208 15.95 -11.99 2.00
CA ALA A 208 16.87 -11.81 3.12
C ALA A 208 16.73 -10.43 3.78
N LYS A 209 16.61 -9.35 2.98
CA LYS A 209 16.41 -7.99 3.53
C LYS A 209 15.08 -7.85 4.27
N VAL A 210 14.03 -8.54 3.82
CA VAL A 210 12.72 -8.57 4.50
C VAL A 210 12.83 -9.33 5.82
N GLU A 211 13.50 -10.49 5.83
CA GLU A 211 13.76 -11.31 7.03
C GLU A 211 14.66 -10.57 8.05
N ASP A 212 15.67 -9.83 7.59
CA ASP A 212 16.56 -9.02 8.43
C ASP A 212 15.80 -7.90 9.13
N VAL A 213 14.99 -7.13 8.38
CA VAL A 213 14.18 -6.04 8.95
C VAL A 213 13.12 -6.60 9.91
N HIS A 214 12.49 -7.72 9.57
CA HIS A 214 11.57 -8.41 10.49
C HIS A 214 12.28 -8.87 11.77
N SER A 215 13.48 -9.42 11.66
CA SER A 215 14.28 -9.87 12.80
C SER A 215 14.66 -8.73 13.74
N LEU A 216 14.94 -7.54 13.20
CA LEU A 216 15.18 -6.34 13.99
C LEU A 216 13.91 -5.87 14.72
N LEU A 217 12.76 -5.89 14.03
CA LEU A 217 11.48 -5.48 14.58
C LEU A 217 10.95 -6.39 15.70
N THR A 218 11.29 -7.68 15.63
CA THR A 218 10.74 -8.72 16.51
C THR A 218 11.71 -9.26 17.55
N LYS A 219 12.92 -8.69 17.61
CA LYS A 219 13.96 -9.07 18.56
C LYS A 219 13.42 -9.04 20.01
N ASP A 220 13.70 -10.08 20.78
CA ASP A 220 13.32 -10.19 22.19
C ASP A 220 11.81 -10.11 22.48
N LEU A 221 10.95 -10.29 21.46
CA LEU A 221 9.48 -10.38 21.60
C LEU A 221 8.95 -11.84 21.59
N GLY A 222 9.84 -12.84 21.60
CA GLY A 222 9.46 -14.25 21.55
C GLY A 222 8.89 -14.71 20.21
N ILE A 223 9.10 -13.94 19.13
CA ILE A 223 8.65 -14.25 17.77
C ILE A 223 9.80 -14.92 16.99
N SER A 224 9.48 -15.97 16.22
CA SER A 224 10.46 -16.62 15.35
C SER A 224 10.96 -15.69 14.25
N ARG A 225 12.28 -15.72 13.97
CA ARG A 225 12.91 -14.94 12.88
C ARG A 225 12.65 -15.50 11.49
N ASN A 226 12.29 -16.77 11.40
CA ASN A 226 12.11 -17.46 10.13
C ASN A 226 10.67 -17.31 9.63
N LEU A 227 10.48 -17.63 8.35
CA LEU A 227 9.15 -17.82 7.78
C LEU A 227 8.35 -18.79 8.66
N ARG A 228 7.07 -18.48 8.86
CA ARG A 228 6.21 -19.33 9.67
C ARG A 228 5.93 -20.66 8.98
N LYS A 229 5.72 -21.69 9.79
CA LYS A 229 5.36 -23.05 9.36
C LYS A 229 3.91 -23.42 9.69
N THR A 230 3.18 -22.49 10.29
CA THR A 230 1.84 -22.68 10.81
C THR A 230 0.89 -21.69 10.15
N MET A 231 -0.40 -22.06 10.10
CA MET A 231 -1.45 -21.19 9.61
C MET A 231 -1.68 -20.02 10.57
N VAL A 232 -2.01 -18.84 10.03
CA VAL A 232 -2.45 -17.68 10.79
C VAL A 232 -3.80 -17.18 10.26
N ARG A 233 -4.55 -16.49 11.13
CA ARG A 233 -5.77 -15.78 10.76
C ARG A 233 -5.61 -14.30 11.04
N ILE A 234 -6.37 -13.47 10.33
CA ILE A 234 -6.36 -12.02 10.49
C ILE A 234 -7.72 -11.60 11.05
N VAL A 235 -7.71 -10.88 12.17
CA VAL A 235 -8.93 -10.39 12.79
C VAL A 235 -9.64 -9.41 11.86
N GLY A 236 -10.96 -9.58 11.69
CA GLY A 236 -11.82 -8.68 10.92
C GLY A 236 -11.93 -8.99 9.42
N THR A 237 -11.49 -10.17 8.99
CA THR A 237 -11.61 -10.67 7.62
C THR A 237 -11.62 -12.20 7.57
N GLU A 238 -12.36 -12.78 6.62
CA GLU A 238 -12.34 -14.23 6.34
C GLU A 238 -11.21 -14.65 5.40
N TYR A 239 -10.37 -13.71 4.95
CA TYR A 239 -9.20 -13.99 4.13
C TYR A 239 -8.20 -14.92 4.83
N LEU A 240 -7.72 -15.91 4.08
CA LEU A 240 -6.79 -16.96 4.50
C LEU A 240 -5.44 -16.77 3.77
N PRO A 241 -4.40 -16.32 4.48
CA PRO A 241 -3.04 -16.28 3.96
C PRO A 241 -2.50 -17.69 3.67
N LEU A 242 -1.40 -17.76 2.93
CA LEU A 242 -0.65 -19.00 2.69
C LEU A 242 -0.35 -19.74 4.00
N ASP A 243 -0.38 -21.06 4.04
CA ASP A 243 -0.17 -21.85 5.26
C ASP A 243 1.13 -22.68 5.25
N ASN A 244 1.86 -22.66 4.13
CA ASN A 244 3.07 -23.44 3.91
C ASN A 244 4.30 -22.54 3.66
N GLU A 245 5.41 -22.82 4.36
CA GLU A 245 6.69 -22.13 4.26
C GLU A 245 7.21 -22.03 2.82
N PHE A 246 7.09 -23.10 2.02
CA PHE A 246 7.58 -23.10 0.63
C PHE A 246 6.83 -22.09 -0.25
N GLN A 247 5.50 -22.03 -0.10
CA GLN A 247 4.68 -21.07 -0.84
C GLN A 247 4.89 -19.65 -0.33
N ILE A 248 5.08 -19.46 0.97
CA ILE A 248 5.40 -18.15 1.56
C ILE A 248 6.73 -17.64 0.98
N ARG A 249 7.75 -18.50 0.89
CA ARG A 249 9.04 -18.15 0.29
C ARG A 249 8.88 -17.79 -1.19
N GLU A 250 8.18 -18.62 -1.96
CA GLU A 250 7.89 -18.34 -3.37
C GLU A 250 7.16 -16.99 -3.54
N ALA A 251 6.18 -16.69 -2.70
CA ALA A 251 5.44 -15.43 -2.74
C ALA A 251 6.32 -14.21 -2.43
N LEU A 252 7.25 -14.33 -1.46
CA LEU A 252 8.22 -13.27 -1.18
C LEU A 252 9.22 -13.08 -2.32
N GLU A 253 9.67 -14.16 -2.96
CA GLU A 253 10.56 -14.10 -4.13
C GLU A 253 9.85 -13.41 -5.30
N LYS A 254 8.61 -13.79 -5.60
CA LYS A 254 7.77 -13.12 -6.61
C LYS A 254 7.53 -11.65 -6.27
N THR A 255 7.30 -11.32 -5.01
CA THR A 255 7.21 -9.92 -4.54
C THR A 255 8.49 -9.15 -4.87
N CYS A 256 9.67 -9.72 -4.57
CA CYS A 256 10.94 -9.08 -4.86
C CYS A 256 11.12 -8.85 -6.37
N VAL A 257 10.79 -9.84 -7.20
CA VAL A 257 10.84 -9.71 -8.67
C VAL A 257 9.91 -8.61 -9.17
N LEU A 258 8.65 -8.60 -8.71
CA LEU A 258 7.64 -7.59 -9.08
C LEU A 258 8.10 -6.18 -8.72
N VAL A 259 8.54 -5.97 -7.48
CA VAL A 259 8.99 -4.68 -6.97
C VAL A 259 10.27 -4.24 -7.68
N ASN A 260 11.24 -5.13 -7.90
CA ASN A 260 12.48 -4.77 -8.58
C ASN A 260 12.25 -4.43 -10.06
N LYS A 261 11.27 -5.06 -10.72
CA LYS A 261 10.86 -4.75 -12.10
C LYS A 261 10.18 -3.39 -12.26
N ALA A 262 9.45 -2.92 -11.25
CA ALA A 262 8.78 -1.62 -11.29
C ALA A 262 9.80 -0.48 -11.50
N LYS A 263 9.50 0.47 -12.39
CA LYS A 263 10.44 1.54 -12.76
C LYS A 263 10.39 2.72 -11.80
N ASN A 264 9.19 3.13 -11.41
CA ASN A 264 8.99 4.28 -10.56
C ASN A 264 9.13 3.89 -9.06
N PRO A 265 9.88 4.66 -8.25
CA PRO A 265 10.05 4.36 -6.83
C PRO A 265 8.76 4.37 -6.00
N PHE A 266 7.78 5.20 -6.31
CA PHE A 266 6.50 5.23 -5.61
C PHE A 266 5.70 3.93 -5.84
N ASP A 267 5.71 3.42 -7.08
CA ASP A 267 5.13 2.10 -7.40
C ASP A 267 5.81 1.00 -6.58
N LYS A 268 7.16 1.00 -6.53
CA LYS A 268 7.94 0.05 -5.73
C LYS A 268 7.49 0.01 -4.27
N VAL A 269 7.31 1.19 -3.67
CA VAL A 269 6.93 1.32 -2.26
C VAL A 269 5.53 0.76 -2.01
N VAL A 270 4.54 1.16 -2.81
CA VAL A 270 3.16 0.69 -2.64
C VAL A 270 3.07 -0.83 -2.86
N LEU A 271 3.67 -1.34 -3.95
CA LEU A 271 3.71 -2.78 -4.26
C LEU A 271 4.31 -3.58 -3.10
N LEU A 272 5.47 -3.15 -2.59
CA LEU A 272 6.16 -3.86 -1.51
C LEU A 272 5.31 -3.89 -0.23
N MET A 273 4.72 -2.75 0.13
CA MET A 273 3.92 -2.64 1.33
C MET A 273 2.69 -3.55 1.28
N VAL A 274 1.92 -3.53 0.20
CA VAL A 274 0.69 -4.33 0.09
C VAL A 274 1.01 -5.83 -0.01
N CYS A 275 2.06 -6.22 -0.75
CA CYS A 275 2.45 -7.62 -0.91
C CYS A 275 2.95 -8.23 0.41
N ILE A 276 3.85 -7.56 1.15
CA ILE A 276 4.33 -8.07 2.45
C ILE A 276 3.17 -8.25 3.43
N ALA A 277 2.24 -7.28 3.46
CA ALA A 277 1.06 -7.36 4.30
C ALA A 277 0.17 -8.55 3.88
N TYR A 278 -0.08 -8.74 2.59
CA TYR A 278 -0.96 -9.80 2.07
C TYR A 278 -0.44 -11.23 2.32
N ILE A 279 0.88 -11.44 2.18
CA ILE A 279 1.51 -12.76 2.37
C ILE A 279 1.42 -13.24 3.82
N GLN A 280 1.49 -12.32 4.79
CA GLN A 280 1.64 -12.66 6.22
C GLN A 280 2.76 -13.70 6.43
N ALA A 281 3.98 -13.41 5.99
CA ALA A 281 5.08 -14.39 5.95
C ALA A 281 5.58 -14.87 7.33
N PHE A 282 5.35 -14.08 8.38
CA PHE A 282 5.87 -14.30 9.73
C PHE A 282 4.74 -14.59 10.73
N GLU A 283 5.09 -15.14 11.89
CA GLU A 283 4.15 -15.40 12.99
C GLU A 283 3.48 -14.11 13.49
N ASP A 284 4.26 -13.03 13.64
CA ASP A 284 3.79 -11.68 13.90
C ASP A 284 4.77 -10.65 13.33
N GLY A 285 4.40 -9.37 13.28
CA GLY A 285 5.22 -8.26 12.81
C GLY A 285 5.05 -7.92 11.33
N ASN A 286 4.25 -8.69 10.58
CA ASN A 286 4.07 -8.54 9.13
C ASN A 286 3.76 -7.10 8.68
N LYS A 287 2.82 -6.43 9.36
CA LYS A 287 2.38 -5.08 8.98
C LYS A 287 3.42 -4.01 9.36
N ARG A 288 4.15 -4.20 10.46
CA ARG A 288 5.31 -3.37 10.83
C ARG A 288 6.45 -3.53 9.82
N THR A 289 6.78 -4.76 9.44
CA THR A 289 7.77 -5.06 8.41
C THR A 289 7.37 -4.41 7.09
N SER A 290 6.11 -4.51 6.67
CA SER A 290 5.58 -3.84 5.48
C SER A 290 5.83 -2.33 5.50
N ARG A 291 5.42 -1.62 6.56
CA ARG A 291 5.62 -0.17 6.69
C ARG A 291 7.09 0.23 6.73
N LEU A 292 7.92 -0.56 7.41
CA LEU A 292 9.33 -0.25 7.56
C LEU A 292 10.12 -0.51 6.26
N MET A 293 9.81 -1.60 5.56
CA MET A 293 10.37 -1.88 4.22
C MET A 293 9.96 -0.82 3.19
N GLY A 294 8.72 -0.30 3.27
CA GLY A 294 8.30 0.85 2.48
C GLY A 294 9.17 2.08 2.74
N ASN A 295 9.41 2.41 4.02
CA ASN A 295 10.33 3.50 4.38
C ASN A 295 11.79 3.24 3.99
N ALA A 296 12.24 1.98 3.97
CA ALA A 296 13.58 1.62 3.50
C ALA A 296 13.77 1.98 2.03
N LEU A 297 12.78 1.69 1.17
CA LEU A 297 12.76 2.15 -0.22
C LEU A 297 12.73 3.68 -0.31
N LEU A 298 11.91 4.37 0.48
CA LEU A 298 11.85 5.83 0.44
C LEU A 298 13.20 6.46 0.78
N PHE A 299 13.90 5.95 1.81
CA PHE A 299 15.27 6.39 2.11
C PHE A 299 16.24 6.08 0.97
N ALA A 300 16.16 4.88 0.37
CA ALA A 300 17.04 4.45 -0.71
C ALA A 300 16.97 5.36 -1.95
N TYR A 301 15.80 5.93 -2.23
CA TYR A 301 15.55 6.80 -3.38
C TYR A 301 15.59 8.30 -3.05
N ASP A 302 16.03 8.68 -1.84
CA ASP A 302 15.99 10.07 -1.34
C ASP A 302 14.59 10.69 -1.50
N ILE A 303 13.59 9.94 -1.04
CA ILE A 303 12.18 10.31 -1.01
C ILE A 303 11.77 10.57 0.44
N CYS A 304 10.90 11.55 0.67
CA CYS A 304 10.40 11.86 2.01
C CYS A 304 9.79 10.60 2.68
N PRO A 305 10.26 10.20 3.87
CA PRO A 305 9.73 9.03 4.57
C PRO A 305 8.31 9.28 5.11
N LEU A 306 7.53 8.22 5.24
CA LEU A 306 6.16 8.26 5.77
C LEU A 306 6.17 8.07 7.29
N SER A 307 5.47 8.96 8.01
CA SER A 307 5.28 8.82 9.47
C SER A 307 3.99 8.10 9.86
N PHE A 308 2.99 8.06 8.97
CA PHE A 308 1.61 7.60 9.24
C PHE A 308 0.88 8.36 10.35
N ARG A 309 1.46 9.44 10.91
CA ARG A 309 0.94 10.14 12.10
C ARG A 309 -0.50 10.60 11.92
N GLY A 310 -0.85 11.09 10.74
CA GLY A 310 -2.19 11.58 10.41
C GLY A 310 -3.20 10.49 10.05
N VAL A 311 -2.83 9.21 10.08
CA VAL A 311 -3.72 8.11 9.70
C VAL A 311 -4.54 7.65 10.90
N GLU A 312 -5.86 7.62 10.74
CA GLU A 312 -6.73 6.92 11.67
C GLU A 312 -6.55 5.39 11.54
N ASN A 313 -6.51 4.68 12.68
CA ASN A 313 -6.26 3.23 12.67
C ASN A 313 -7.28 2.47 11.83
N ALA A 314 -8.54 2.93 11.81
CA ALA A 314 -9.60 2.34 10.99
C ALA A 314 -9.29 2.45 9.49
N GLU A 315 -8.79 3.59 9.02
CA GLU A 315 -8.53 3.83 7.61
C GLU A 315 -7.36 3.01 7.08
N TYR A 316 -6.29 2.86 7.88
CA TYR A 316 -5.20 1.94 7.52
C TYR A 316 -5.69 0.49 7.45
N LYS A 317 -6.48 0.06 8.43
CA LYS A 317 -7.04 -1.31 8.45
C LYS A 317 -7.95 -1.56 7.26
N LYS A 318 -8.83 -0.61 6.90
CA LYS A 318 -9.68 -0.68 5.71
C LYS A 318 -8.84 -0.83 4.44
N ALA A 319 -7.78 -0.03 4.26
CA ALA A 319 -6.93 -0.10 3.08
C ALA A 319 -6.24 -1.47 2.93
N VAL A 320 -5.76 -2.02 4.04
CA VAL A 320 -5.10 -3.33 4.05
C VAL A 320 -6.11 -4.47 3.83
N VAL A 321 -7.25 -4.45 4.53
CA VAL A 321 -8.28 -5.49 4.42
C VAL A 321 -8.93 -5.48 3.02
N LEU A 322 -9.15 -4.31 2.44
CA LEU A 322 -9.66 -4.22 1.07
C LEU A 322 -8.72 -4.91 0.09
N PHE A 323 -7.41 -4.71 0.25
CA PHE A 323 -6.43 -5.43 -0.59
C PHE A 323 -6.47 -6.94 -0.34
N TYR A 324 -6.62 -7.38 0.90
CA TYR A 324 -6.69 -8.82 1.22
C TYR A 324 -7.90 -9.49 0.57
N GLU A 325 -9.05 -8.85 0.63
CA GLU A 325 -10.31 -9.43 0.23
C GLU A 325 -10.60 -9.26 -1.27
N GLN A 326 -10.05 -8.23 -1.90
CA GLN A 326 -10.39 -7.84 -3.27
C GLN A 326 -9.18 -7.69 -4.20
N GLN A 327 -7.95 -7.78 -3.67
CA GLN A 327 -6.71 -7.41 -4.38
C GLN A 327 -6.74 -5.99 -4.96
N ASN A 328 -7.58 -5.13 -4.38
CA ASN A 328 -7.75 -3.76 -4.81
C ASN A 328 -6.83 -2.82 -4.01
N ILE A 329 -5.97 -2.11 -4.72
CA ILE A 329 -4.93 -1.24 -4.16
C ILE A 329 -5.40 0.21 -4.08
N SER A 330 -6.53 0.56 -4.71
CA SER A 330 -6.95 1.96 -4.88
C SER A 330 -7.00 2.73 -3.56
N TYR A 331 -7.54 2.12 -2.49
CA TYR A 331 -7.63 2.80 -1.20
C TYR A 331 -6.27 2.95 -0.51
N PHE A 332 -5.42 1.92 -0.59
CA PHE A 332 -4.06 1.99 -0.08
C PHE A 332 -3.22 3.04 -0.82
N LYS A 333 -3.38 3.14 -2.15
CA LYS A 333 -2.74 4.15 -3.00
C LYS A 333 -3.12 5.56 -2.57
N GLU A 334 -4.41 5.82 -2.37
CA GLU A 334 -4.89 7.13 -1.92
C GLU A 334 -4.39 7.47 -0.51
N LEU A 335 -4.38 6.49 0.40
CA LEU A 335 -3.81 6.65 1.73
C LEU A 335 -2.32 6.99 1.66
N PHE A 336 -1.56 6.30 0.81
CA PHE A 336 -0.14 6.58 0.56
C PHE A 336 0.06 8.02 0.08
N LYS A 337 -0.67 8.48 -0.95
CA LYS A 337 -0.56 9.86 -1.47
C LYS A 337 -0.80 10.90 -0.37
N LYS A 338 -1.89 10.74 0.39
CA LYS A 338 -2.23 11.66 1.50
C LYS A 338 -1.16 11.69 2.58
N GLN A 339 -0.60 10.53 2.93
CA GLN A 339 0.47 10.45 3.93
C GLN A 339 1.79 11.02 3.43
N PHE A 340 2.08 10.85 2.14
CA PHE A 340 3.27 11.43 1.53
C PHE A 340 3.20 12.96 1.51
N GLU A 341 2.08 13.52 1.05
CA GLU A 341 1.80 14.96 1.11
C GLU A 341 1.87 15.49 2.54
N PHE A 342 1.22 14.79 3.49
CA PHE A 342 1.30 15.14 4.91
C PHE A 342 2.75 15.19 5.39
N ALA A 343 3.57 14.19 5.09
CA ALA A 343 4.96 14.13 5.54
C ALA A 343 5.77 15.32 5.01
N VAL A 344 5.67 15.62 3.71
CA VAL A 344 6.36 16.76 3.08
C VAL A 344 5.96 18.10 3.72
N HIS A 345 4.70 18.25 4.14
CA HIS A 345 4.20 19.48 4.76
C HIS A 345 4.43 19.61 6.27
N HIS A 346 4.92 18.57 6.96
CA HIS A 346 5.06 18.58 8.42
C HIS A 346 6.48 18.31 8.92
N TYR A 347 7.34 17.71 8.09
CA TYR A 347 8.73 17.42 8.43
C TYR A 347 9.70 18.17 7.51
N PHE A 348 10.91 18.38 8.03
CA PHE A 348 12.05 18.97 7.34
C PHE A 348 11.82 20.40 6.84
N ARG A 349 10.81 21.12 7.34
CA ARG A 349 10.51 22.49 6.92
C ARG A 349 11.55 23.48 7.44
N VAL A 350 11.82 24.51 6.64
CA VAL A 350 12.67 25.65 6.99
C VAL A 350 11.80 26.87 7.30
#